data_AF-B1LVD5-F1
#
_entry.id   AF-B1LVD5-F1
#
_cell.length_a   1.000
_cell.length_b   1.000
_cell.length_c   1.000
_cell.angle_alpha   90.00
_cell.angle_beta   90.00
_cell.angle_gamma   90.00
#
_symmetry.space_group_name_H-M   'P 1'
#
loop_
_entity.id
_entity.type
_entity.pdbx_description
1 polymer ?
#
loop_
_entity_poly.entity_id
_entity_poly.type
_entity_poly.pdbx_seq_one_letter_code
_entity_poly.pdbx_strand_id
1 'polypeptide(L)'
;MTIDEARDDFSRLHRSFTFHLGVAVGLSWLTALYAAFYAPWVRNIRALIDPTGGFDRVESTVSYLFAMPAVLALAWVSVYFGREALRRAQTLSNVAVEFAAAAVVAFGVFYLSIDRAVAALHAGF
;
A
#
# COMPACT_ATOMS: atom_id res chain seq x y z
N MET A 1 -14.51 30.35 5.15
CA MET A 1 -14.42 29.04 5.82
C MET A 1 -14.15 29.31 7.28
N THR A 2 -15.02 28.85 8.17
CA THR A 2 -14.81 28.98 9.62
C THR A 2 -13.88 27.86 10.12
N ILE A 3 -13.27 28.03 11.29
CA ILE A 3 -12.36 27.01 11.88
C ILE A 3 -13.08 25.69 12.14
N ASP A 4 -14.38 25.76 12.49
CA ASP A 4 -15.21 24.58 12.73
C ASP A 4 -15.50 23.80 11.44
N GLU A 5 -15.80 24.50 10.33
CA GLU A 5 -15.98 23.87 9.00
C GLU A 5 -14.72 23.09 8.56
N ALA A 6 -13.53 23.69 8.72
CA ALA A 6 -12.27 23.04 8.34
C ALA A 6 -11.98 21.79 9.19
N ARG A 7 -12.36 21.81 10.48
CA ARG A 7 -12.20 20.67 11.40
C ARG A 7 -13.11 19.51 11.04
N ASP A 8 -14.35 19.81 10.66
CA ASP A 8 -15.34 18.80 10.26
C ASP A 8 -14.97 18.16 8.92
N ASP A 9 -14.50 18.95 7.96
CA ASP A 9 -14.02 18.45 6.67
C ASP A 9 -12.81 17.52 6.81
N PHE A 10 -11.81 17.90 7.62
CA PHE A 10 -10.68 17.01 7.91
C PHE A 10 -11.16 15.70 8.54
N SER A 11 -12.05 15.76 9.52
CA SER A 11 -12.55 14.57 10.22
C SER A 11 -13.30 13.63 9.29
N ARG A 12 -14.11 14.18 8.37
CA ARG A 12 -14.84 13.41 7.35
C ARG A 12 -13.88 12.76 6.36
N LEU A 13 -12.93 13.53 5.80
CA LEU A 13 -11.95 13.03 4.83
C LEU A 13 -11.03 11.98 5.46
N HIS A 14 -10.51 12.24 6.65
CA HIS A 14 -9.67 11.30 7.38
C HIS A 14 -10.39 9.98 7.64
N ARG A 15 -11.64 10.02 8.12
CA ARG A 15 -12.43 8.79 8.37
C ARG A 15 -12.63 7.99 7.09
N SER A 16 -13.00 8.65 5.99
CA SER A 16 -13.19 7.99 4.70
C SER A 16 -11.89 7.39 4.18
N PHE A 17 -10.81 8.15 4.20
CA PHE A 17 -9.49 7.72 3.74
C PHE A 17 -8.97 6.53 4.55
N THR A 18 -9.00 6.60 5.88
CA THR A 18 -8.54 5.51 6.75
C THR A 18 -9.33 4.22 6.54
N PHE A 19 -10.64 4.32 6.27
CA PHE A 19 -11.46 3.15 5.94
C PHE A 19 -11.02 2.51 4.62
N HIS A 20 -10.94 3.29 3.52
CA HIS A 20 -10.56 2.76 2.20
C HIS A 20 -9.12 2.24 2.19
N LEU A 21 -8.20 2.90 2.89
CA LEU A 21 -6.84 2.41 3.07
C LEU A 21 -6.83 1.06 3.80
N GLY A 22 -7.66 0.89 4.84
CA GLY A 22 -7.82 -0.40 5.52
C GLY A 22 -8.35 -1.50 4.61
N VAL A 23 -9.32 -1.18 3.75
CA VAL A 23 -9.82 -2.12 2.72
C VAL A 23 -8.69 -2.51 1.76
N ALA A 24 -7.92 -1.54 1.27
CA ALA A 24 -6.78 -1.79 0.38
C ALA A 24 -5.71 -2.67 1.04
N VAL A 25 -5.38 -2.42 2.31
CA VAL A 25 -4.48 -3.28 3.11
C VAL A 25 -5.02 -4.70 3.18
N GLY A 26 -6.29 -4.87 3.57
CA GLY A 26 -6.91 -6.18 3.71
C GLY A 26 -6.88 -6.98 2.40
N LEU A 27 -7.26 -6.35 1.29
CA LEU A 27 -7.21 -6.96 -0.04
C LEU A 27 -5.78 -7.30 -0.47
N SER A 28 -4.84 -6.39 -0.28
CA SER A 28 -3.41 -6.60 -0.60
C SER A 28 -2.83 -7.80 0.16
N TRP A 29 -3.09 -7.90 1.47
CA TRP A 29 -2.66 -9.04 2.28
C TRP A 29 -3.35 -10.34 1.88
N LEU A 30 -4.66 -10.32 1.64
CA LEU A 30 -5.40 -11.50 1.20
C LEU A 30 -4.83 -12.06 -0.12
N THR A 31 -4.59 -11.20 -1.10
CA THR A 31 -4.03 -11.60 -2.40
C THR A 31 -2.59 -12.10 -2.26
N ALA A 32 -1.76 -11.44 -1.45
CA ALA A 32 -0.38 -11.89 -1.21
C ALA A 32 -0.34 -13.25 -0.49
N LEU A 33 -1.18 -13.46 0.52
CA LEU A 33 -1.31 -14.74 1.21
C LEU A 33 -1.81 -15.84 0.28
N TYR A 34 -2.80 -15.54 -0.56
CA TYR A 34 -3.29 -16.47 -1.57
C TYR A 34 -2.16 -16.87 -2.54
N ALA A 35 -1.43 -15.89 -3.08
CA ALA A 35 -0.29 -16.15 -3.96
C ALA A 35 0.82 -16.96 -3.28
N ALA A 36 1.07 -16.73 -1.99
CA ALA A 36 2.11 -17.44 -1.23
C ALA A 36 1.88 -18.97 -1.15
N PHE A 37 0.63 -19.44 -1.28
CA PHE A 37 0.35 -20.89 -1.33
C PHE A 37 0.79 -21.55 -2.63
N TYR A 38 0.87 -20.79 -3.73
CA TYR A 38 1.17 -21.31 -5.06
C TYR A 38 2.52 -20.82 -5.60
N ALA A 39 3.11 -19.80 -4.98
CA ALA A 39 4.37 -19.21 -5.42
C ALA A 39 5.58 -20.13 -5.14
N PRO A 40 6.59 -20.13 -6.02
CA PRO A 40 7.84 -20.83 -5.76
C PRO A 40 8.63 -20.11 -4.66
N TRP A 41 8.98 -20.83 -3.59
CA TRP A 41 9.76 -20.29 -2.46
C TRP A 41 11.25 -20.28 -2.78
N VAL A 42 11.71 -19.21 -3.43
CA VAL A 42 13.09 -19.07 -3.89
C VAL A 42 13.76 -17.82 -3.33
N ARG A 43 15.09 -17.85 -3.28
CA ARG A 43 15.90 -16.70 -2.89
C ARG A 43 15.91 -15.58 -3.94
N ASN A 44 15.63 -15.91 -5.20
CA ASN A 44 15.54 -14.96 -6.29
C ASN A 44 14.33 -15.26 -7.19
N ILE A 45 13.16 -14.71 -6.85
CA ILE A 45 11.94 -14.92 -7.65
C ILE A 45 11.96 -14.12 -8.96
N ARG A 46 12.74 -13.04 -9.03
CA ARG A 46 12.85 -12.20 -10.23
C ARG A 46 13.41 -12.97 -11.42
N ALA A 47 14.30 -13.94 -11.19
CA ALA A 47 14.81 -14.81 -12.24
C ALA A 47 13.72 -15.65 -12.93
N LEU A 48 12.59 -15.89 -12.28
CA LEU A 48 11.46 -16.64 -12.83
C LEU A 48 10.45 -15.72 -13.54
N ILE A 49 10.28 -14.49 -13.04
CA ILE A 49 9.28 -13.53 -13.53
C ILE A 49 9.80 -12.71 -14.70
N ASP A 50 11.05 -12.23 -14.63
CA ASP A 50 11.72 -11.45 -15.67
C ASP A 50 13.18 -11.89 -15.79
N PRO A 51 13.45 -12.98 -16.54
CA PRO A 51 14.81 -13.49 -16.72
C PRO A 51 15.70 -12.57 -17.55
N THR A 52 15.11 -11.63 -18.31
CA THR A 52 15.84 -10.71 -19.20
C THR A 52 16.26 -9.40 -18.52
N GLY A 53 15.65 -9.06 -17.38
CA GLY A 53 15.90 -7.83 -16.62
C GLY A 53 17.26 -7.75 -15.90
N GLY A 54 18.14 -8.73 -16.08
CA GLY A 54 19.48 -8.79 -15.48
C GLY A 54 19.50 -9.34 -14.04
N PHE A 55 20.66 -9.86 -13.63
CA PHE A 55 20.86 -10.48 -12.29
C PHE A 55 21.12 -9.47 -11.17
N ASP A 56 21.17 -8.16 -11.48
CA ASP A 56 21.55 -7.11 -10.52
C ASP A 56 20.53 -6.90 -9.40
N ARG A 57 19.30 -7.41 -9.55
CA ARG A 57 18.23 -7.24 -8.57
C ARG A 57 17.75 -8.59 -8.05
N VAL A 58 18.41 -9.08 -7.01
CA VAL A 58 18.01 -10.30 -6.30
C VAL A 58 16.93 -9.96 -5.28
N GLU A 59 15.79 -10.64 -5.37
CA GLU A 59 14.68 -10.46 -4.42
C GLU A 59 14.04 -11.79 -4.05
N SER A 60 13.89 -12.05 -2.75
CA SER A 60 13.28 -13.28 -2.23
C SER A 60 11.76 -13.27 -2.42
N THR A 61 11.15 -14.45 -2.55
CA THR A 61 9.68 -14.60 -2.65
C THR A 61 8.95 -13.90 -1.51
N VAL A 62 9.46 -14.00 -0.27
CA VAL A 62 8.90 -13.33 0.92
C VAL A 62 8.87 -11.81 0.72
N SER A 63 10.03 -11.20 0.48
CA SER A 63 10.10 -9.75 0.25
C SER A 63 9.26 -9.33 -0.95
N TYR A 64 9.21 -10.18 -1.99
CA TYR A 64 8.53 -9.85 -3.22
C TYR A 64 7.01 -9.77 -3.05
N LEU A 65 6.43 -10.67 -2.26
CA LEU A 65 5.00 -10.71 -2.00
C LEU A 65 4.58 -9.73 -0.90
N PHE A 66 5.37 -9.61 0.18
CA PHE A 66 4.91 -8.96 1.40
C PHE A 66 5.43 -7.54 1.63
N ALA A 67 6.41 -7.06 0.85
CA ALA A 67 6.92 -5.69 1.05
C ALA A 67 5.85 -4.61 0.85
N MET A 68 5.09 -4.64 -0.25
CA MET A 68 4.04 -3.66 -0.52
C MET A 68 2.85 -3.77 0.46
N PRO A 69 2.31 -4.97 0.76
CA PRO A 69 1.31 -5.13 1.82
C PRO A 69 1.77 -4.61 3.18
N ALA A 70 3.03 -4.84 3.55
CA ALA A 70 3.59 -4.36 4.81
C ALA A 70 3.67 -2.82 4.84
N VAL A 71 4.12 -2.19 3.75
CA VAL A 71 4.15 -0.72 3.63
C VAL A 71 2.74 -0.13 3.78
N LEU A 72 1.73 -0.73 3.13
CA LEU A 72 0.34 -0.28 3.28
C LEU A 72 -0.17 -0.46 4.71
N ALA A 73 0.14 -1.59 5.36
CA ALA A 73 -0.28 -1.84 6.73
C ALA A 73 0.35 -0.82 7.70
N LEU A 74 1.65 -0.53 7.54
CA LEU A 74 2.33 0.50 8.33
C LEU A 74 1.72 1.88 8.08
N ALA A 75 1.42 2.23 6.83
CA ALA A 75 0.77 3.49 6.51
C ALA A 75 -0.63 3.58 7.16
N TRP A 76 -1.41 2.50 7.10
CA TRP A 76 -2.74 2.44 7.70
C TRP A 76 -2.71 2.58 9.21
N VAL A 77 -1.84 1.84 9.89
CA VAL A 77 -1.62 1.95 11.35
C VAL A 77 -1.18 3.37 11.71
N SER A 78 -0.24 3.94 10.95
CA SER A 78 0.26 5.31 11.18
C SER A 78 -0.85 6.35 11.06
N VAL A 79 -1.73 6.22 10.07
CA VAL A 79 -2.85 7.15 9.88
C VAL A 79 -3.93 6.92 10.94
N TYR A 80 -4.21 5.66 11.31
CA TYR A 80 -5.21 5.32 12.31
C TYR A 80 -4.88 5.90 13.70
N PHE A 81 -3.62 5.76 14.14
CA PHE A 81 -3.18 6.27 15.45
C PHE A 81 -2.64 7.70 15.40
N GLY A 82 -2.11 8.14 14.26
CA GLY A 82 -1.43 9.43 14.09
C GLY A 82 -2.36 10.61 13.77
N ARG A 83 -3.68 10.48 13.93
CA ARG A 83 -4.65 11.52 13.54
C ARG A 83 -4.32 12.92 14.07
N GLU A 84 -3.93 13.02 15.35
CA GLU A 84 -3.60 14.31 15.98
C GLU A 84 -2.26 14.87 15.49
N ALA A 85 -1.29 13.99 15.19
CA ALA A 85 -0.02 14.40 14.58
C ALA A 85 -0.22 14.89 13.15
N LEU A 86 -1.02 14.18 12.33
CA LEU A 86 -1.38 14.61 10.97
C LEU A 86 -2.08 15.97 10.96
N ARG A 87 -2.98 16.21 11.92
CA ARG A 87 -3.69 17.49 12.03
C ARG A 87 -2.74 18.65 12.28
N ARG A 88 -1.70 18.45 13.10
CA ARG A 88 -0.68 19.47 13.39
C ARG A 88 0.35 19.61 12.27
N ALA A 89 0.58 18.55 11.51
CA ALA A 89 1.53 18.49 10.41
C ALA A 89 0.90 18.82 9.05
N GLN A 90 -0.28 19.46 9.00
CA GLN A 90 -0.84 19.94 7.73
C GLN A 90 0.18 20.80 7.00
N THR A 91 0.60 20.32 5.83
CA THR A 91 1.68 20.90 5.03
C THR A 91 1.16 21.76 3.89
N LEU A 92 -0.03 21.44 3.35
CA LEU A 92 -0.68 22.19 2.28
C LEU A 92 -1.84 23.03 2.83
N SER A 93 -2.12 24.13 2.13
CA SER A 93 -3.26 25.00 2.44
C SER A 93 -4.62 24.34 2.19
N ASN A 94 -4.67 23.22 1.46
CA ASN A 94 -5.91 22.50 1.14
C ASN A 94 -5.83 21.02 1.53
N VAL A 95 -6.61 20.67 2.55
CA VAL A 95 -6.73 19.31 3.11
C VAL A 95 -7.17 18.28 2.07
N ALA A 96 -8.08 18.64 1.17
CA ALA A 96 -8.56 17.73 0.13
C ALA A 96 -7.43 17.33 -0.82
N VAL A 97 -6.50 18.25 -1.13
CA VAL A 97 -5.36 17.97 -1.99
C VAL A 97 -4.36 17.04 -1.31
N GLU A 98 -4.12 17.18 -0.01
CA GLU A 98 -3.27 16.25 0.75
C GLU A 98 -3.82 14.83 0.73
N PHE A 99 -5.11 14.65 1.04
CA PHE A 99 -5.74 13.34 1.01
C PHE A 99 -5.79 12.74 -0.40
N ALA A 100 -6.00 13.56 -1.44
CA ALA A 100 -5.95 13.10 -2.83
C ALA A 100 -4.55 12.61 -3.21
N ALA A 101 -3.50 13.37 -2.87
CA ALA A 101 -2.12 12.96 -3.13
C ALA A 101 -1.77 11.67 -2.38
N ALA A 102 -2.12 11.58 -1.09
CA ALA A 102 -1.94 10.37 -0.29
C ALA A 102 -2.69 9.17 -0.88
N ALA A 103 -3.91 9.37 -1.38
CA ALA A 103 -4.70 8.32 -2.02
C ALA A 103 -4.05 7.80 -3.31
N VAL A 104 -3.49 8.68 -4.14
CA VAL A 104 -2.75 8.28 -5.35
C VAL A 104 -1.53 7.42 -4.99
N VAL A 105 -0.75 7.83 -3.98
CA VAL A 105 0.41 7.07 -3.52
C VAL A 105 -0.02 5.71 -2.95
N ALA A 106 -1.01 5.69 -2.06
CA ALA A 106 -1.52 4.45 -1.48
C ALA A 106 -2.07 3.50 -2.56
N PHE A 107 -2.79 4.03 -3.54
CA PHE A 107 -3.29 3.27 -4.67
C PHE A 107 -2.14 2.69 -5.51
N GLY A 108 -1.09 3.47 -5.78
CA GLY A 108 0.09 2.98 -6.51
C GLY A 108 0.76 1.80 -5.79
N VAL A 109 0.95 1.90 -4.48
CA VAL A 109 1.51 0.80 -3.67
C VAL A 109 0.57 -0.41 -3.66
N PHE A 110 -0.74 -0.20 -3.55
CA PHE A 110 -1.75 -1.26 -3.65
C PHE A 110 -1.71 -1.96 -5.01
N TYR A 111 -1.71 -1.21 -6.10
CA TYR A 111 -1.60 -1.73 -7.45
C TYR A 111 -0.34 -2.59 -7.61
N LEU A 112 0.82 -2.09 -7.19
CA LEU A 112 2.08 -2.85 -7.22
C LEU A 112 2.01 -4.12 -6.36
N SER A 113 1.31 -4.09 -5.23
CA SER A 113 1.11 -5.30 -4.43
C SER A 113 0.34 -6.37 -5.19
N ILE A 114 -0.74 -5.99 -5.89
CA ILE A 114 -1.58 -6.93 -6.63
C ILE A 114 -0.82 -7.47 -7.85
N ASP A 115 -0.19 -6.58 -8.63
CA ASP A 115 0.62 -6.94 -9.79
C ASP A 115 1.70 -7.97 -9.44
N ARG A 116 2.41 -7.75 -8.34
CA ARG A 116 3.43 -8.69 -7.85
C ARG A 116 2.84 -10.03 -7.44
N ALA A 117 1.70 -10.05 -6.75
CA ALA A 117 1.05 -11.31 -6.38
C ALA A 117 0.59 -12.11 -7.62
N VAL A 118 0.03 -11.43 -8.63
CA VAL A 118 -0.37 -12.04 -9.90
C VAL A 118 0.84 -12.57 -10.68
N ALA A 119 1.92 -11.81 -10.76
CA ALA A 119 3.15 -12.25 -11.41
C ALA A 119 3.75 -13.51 -10.72
N ALA A 120 3.70 -13.57 -9.38
CA ALA A 120 4.16 -14.74 -8.65
C ALA A 120 3.28 -15.98 -8.88
N LEU A 121 1.97 -15.80 -9.04
CA LEU A 121 1.07 -16.89 -9.46
C LEU A 121 1.45 -17.42 -10.84
N HIS A 122 1.69 -16.53 -11.81
CA HIS A 122 2.11 -16.93 -13.16
C HIS A 122 3.48 -17.62 -13.20
N ALA A 123 4.35 -17.40 -12.23
CA ALA A 123 5.65 -18.08 -12.14
C ALA A 123 5.57 -19.44 -11.41
N GLY A 124 4.47 -19.72 -10.69
CA GLY A 124 4.25 -20.99 -9.99
C GLY A 124 3.54 -22.06 -10.82
N PHE A 125 2.96 -21.67 -11.97
CA PHE A 125 2.30 -22.55 -12.94
C PHE A 125 3.10 -22.57 -14.25
#